data_AF-F5CR28-F1
#
_entry.id   AF-F5CR28-F1
#
_cell.length_a   1.000
_cell.length_b   1.000
_cell.length_c   1.000
_cell.angle_alpha   90.00
_cell.angle_beta   90.00
_cell.angle_gamma   90.00
#
_symmetry.space_group_name_H-M   'P 1'
#
loop_
_entity.id
_entity.type
_entity.pdbx_description
1 polymer ?
#
loop_
_entity_poly.entity_id
_entity_poly.type
_entity_poly.pdbx_seq_one_letter_code
_entity_poly.pdbx_strand_id
1 'polypeptide(L)' 'RIDDVDWNKTPKDSFTMSDGKEITFLDYYSKNYGITVKEEDQPLLIHRPSERQNNQGMLLKSEILLLP' A
#
# COMPACT_ATOMS: atom_id res chain seq x y z
N ARG A 1 10.33 -1.58 -9.10
CA ARG A 1 9.63 -1.73 -10.40
C ARG A 1 8.15 -1.63 -10.08
N ILE A 2 7.39 -0.74 -10.72
CA ILE A 2 5.93 -0.72 -10.55
C ILE A 2 5.38 -1.89 -11.36
N ASP A 3 4.55 -2.75 -10.75
CA ASP A 3 4.04 -3.94 -11.43
C ASP A 3 2.61 -3.73 -11.94
N ASP A 4 1.84 -2.82 -11.35
CA ASP A 4 0.46 -2.52 -11.76
C ASP A 4 -0.01 -1.13 -11.25
N VAL A 5 -1.13 -0.65 -11.79
CA VAL A 5 -1.83 0.55 -11.29
C VAL A 5 -3.26 0.16 -10.92
N ASP A 6 -3.62 0.35 -9.66
CA ASP A 6 -4.99 0.14 -9.17
C ASP A 6 -5.82 1.40 -9.37
N TRP A 7 -6.62 1.41 -10.43
CA TRP A 7 -7.55 2.50 -10.75
C TRP A 7 -8.84 2.47 -9.93
N ASN A 8 -9.10 1.39 -9.19
CA ASN A 8 -10.30 1.24 -8.37
C ASN A 8 -10.08 1.72 -6.93
N LYS A 9 -8.83 1.98 -6.55
CA LYS A 9 -8.47 2.45 -5.22
C LYS A 9 -7.85 3.83 -5.26
N THR A 10 -8.13 4.59 -4.22
CA THR A 10 -7.67 5.96 -4.01
C THR A 10 -6.97 6.09 -2.65
N PRO A 11 -6.18 7.14 -2.42
CA PRO A 11 -5.60 7.44 -1.11
C PRO A 11 -6.62 7.52 0.05
N LYS A 12 -7.90 7.76 -0.26
CA LYS A 12 -9.00 7.78 0.71
C LYS A 12 -9.36 6.38 1.23
N ASP A 13 -8.97 5.32 0.51
CA ASP A 13 -9.21 3.96 0.95
C ASP A 13 -8.34 3.57 2.15
N SER A 14 -8.83 2.57 2.87
CA SER A 14 -8.18 2.04 4.07
C SER A 14 -7.43 0.74 3.77
N PHE A 15 -6.39 0.49 4.56
CA PHE A 15 -5.71 -0.79 4.64
C PHE A 15 -5.51 -1.20 6.09
N THR A 16 -5.39 -2.50 6.31
CA THR A 16 -5.13 -3.06 7.63
C THR A 16 -3.62 -3.03 7.92
N MET A 17 -3.24 -2.36 9.00
CA MET A 17 -1.88 -2.35 9.53
C MET A 17 -1.51 -3.69 10.15
N SER A 18 -0.21 -3.89 10.40
CA SER A 18 0.31 -5.07 11.09
C SER A 18 -0.21 -5.25 12.53
N ASP A 19 -0.67 -4.17 13.16
CA ASP A 19 -1.29 -4.20 14.49
C ASP A 19 -2.79 -4.54 14.45
N GLY A 20 -3.34 -4.78 13.26
CA GLY A 20 -4.75 -5.11 13.03
C GLY A 20 -5.67 -3.90 12.95
N LYS A 21 -5.16 -2.67 13.06
CA LYS A 21 -5.98 -1.45 12.90
C LYS A 21 -6.17 -1.11 11.43
N GLU A 22 -7.33 -0.60 11.09
CA GLU A 22 -7.56 0.02 9.78
C GLU A 22 -7.16 1.50 9.81
N ILE A 23 -6.46 1.92 8.76
CA ILE A 23 -6.05 3.31 8.55
C ILE A 23 -6.12 3.64 7.07
N THR A 24 -6.43 4.89 6.75
CA THR A 24 -6.39 5.39 5.37
C THR A 24 -4.95 5.62 4.91
N PHE A 25 -4.70 5.58 3.59
CA PHE A 25 -3.38 5.95 3.07
C PHE A 25 -3.04 7.41 3.43
N LEU A 26 -4.01 8.33 3.36
CA LEU A 26 -3.83 9.73 3.77
C LEU A 26 -3.29 9.84 5.20
N ASP A 27 -3.98 9.21 6.16
CA ASP A 27 -3.60 9.27 7.58
C ASP A 27 -2.26 8.60 7.81
N TYR A 28 -2.00 7.48 7.13
CA TYR A 28 -0.74 6.76 7.25
C TYR A 28 0.45 7.62 6.83
N TYR A 29 0.40 8.20 5.63
CA TYR A 29 1.50 9.03 5.11
C TYR A 29 1.67 10.33 5.90
N SER A 30 0.58 10.91 6.38
CA SER A 30 0.63 12.09 7.25
C SER A 30 1.25 11.77 8.62
N LYS A 31 0.83 10.70 9.29
CA LYS A 31 1.31 10.35 10.64
C LYS A 31 2.72 9.74 10.65
N ASN A 32 3.03 8.87 9.69
CA ASN A 32 4.30 8.15 9.67
C ASN A 32 5.41 8.93 8.98
N TYR A 33 5.07 9.77 7.99
CA TYR A 33 6.06 10.45 7.15
C TYR A 33 5.89 11.98 7.13
N GLY A 34 4.83 12.54 7.75
CA GLY A 34 4.57 13.98 7.70
C GLY A 34 4.15 14.48 6.32
N ILE A 35 3.70 13.59 5.43
CA ILE A 35 3.37 13.92 4.05
C ILE A 35 1.86 14.15 3.93
N THR A 36 1.47 15.35 3.49
CA THR A 36 0.09 15.66 3.11
C THR A 36 -0.09 15.34 1.63
N VAL A 37 -0.80 14.25 1.35
CA VAL A 37 -1.21 13.89 -0.01
C VAL A 37 -2.24 14.91 -0.48
N LYS A 38 -1.97 15.58 -1.60
CA LYS A 38 -2.85 16.63 -2.16
C LYS A 38 -3.87 16.09 -3.14
N GLU A 39 -3.45 15.14 -3.97
CA GLU A 39 -4.29 14.48 -4.95
C GLU A 39 -4.94 13.26 -4.30
N GLU A 40 -6.10 13.45 -3.69
CA GLU A 40 -6.78 12.39 -2.95
C GLU A 40 -7.53 11.40 -3.86
N ASP A 41 -7.72 11.75 -5.14
CA ASP A 41 -8.44 10.93 -6.14
C ASP A 41 -7.47 10.21 -7.10
N GLN A 42 -6.16 10.27 -6.86
CA GLN A 42 -5.18 9.57 -7.68
C GLN A 42 -5.29 8.04 -7.51
N PRO A 43 -4.98 7.25 -8.54
CA PRO A 43 -4.92 5.79 -8.41
C PRO A 43 -3.70 5.36 -7.57
N LEU A 44 -3.75 4.15 -7.01
CA LEU A 44 -2.64 3.60 -6.22
C LEU A 44 -1.70 2.77 -7.09
N LEU A 45 -0.39 2.88 -6.87
CA LEU A 45 0.58 2.02 -7.54
C LEU A 45 0.75 0.71 -6.77
N ILE A 46 0.62 -0.42 -7.46
CA ILE A 46 0.87 -1.72 -6.87
C ILE A 46 2.30 -2.15 -7.19
N HIS A 47 3.05 -2.45 -6.14
CA HIS A 47 4.26 -3.24 -6.24
C HIS A 47 4.02 -4.63 -5.63
N ARG A 48 4.23 -5.66 -6.45
CA ARG A 48 4.20 -7.06 -6.01
C ARG A 48 5.66 -7.52 -5.92
N PRO A 49 6.29 -7.50 -4.74
CA PRO A 49 7.65 -8.03 -4.60
C PRO A 49 7.66 -9.48 -5.11
N SER A 50 8.62 -9.82 -5.98
CA SER A 50 8.76 -11.18 -6.49
C SER A 50 8.81 -12.17 -5.33
N GLU A 51 8.04 -13.25 -5.45
CA GLU A 51 7.82 -14.30 -4.46
C GLU A 51 9.10 -14.63 -3.69
N ARG A 52 9.27 -14.03 -2.52
CA ARG A 52 10.26 -14.52 -1.57
C ARG A 52 9.63 -15.70 -0.86
N GLN A 53 9.93 -16.91 -1.33
CA GLN A 53 9.72 -18.11 -0.53
C GLN A 53 10.40 -17.88 0.82
N ASN A 54 9.62 -17.87 1.89
CA ASN A 54 10.21 -18.10 3.21
C ASN A 54 10.68 -19.57 3.28
N ASN A 55 11.59 -19.89 4.20
CA ASN A 55 12.13 -21.26 4.38
C ASN A 55 11.06 -22.34 4.70
N GLN A 56 9.78 -21.97 4.75
CA GLN A 56 8.63 -22.83 5.01
C GLN A 56 7.74 -23.04 3.77
N GLY A 57 8.12 -22.51 2.59
CA GLY A 57 7.36 -22.69 1.35
C GLY A 57 6.05 -21.89 1.27
N MET A 58 5.80 -20.98 2.21
CA MET A 58 4.65 -20.08 2.17
C MET A 58 4.94 -18.86 1.28
N LEU A 59 4.07 -18.64 0.31
CA LEU A 59 4.05 -17.43 -0.51
C LEU A 59 3.62 -16.25 0.35
N LEU A 60 4.56 -15.38 0.72
CA LEU A 60 4.24 -14.09 1.33
C LEU A 60 3.73 -13.15 0.24
N LYS A 61 2.40 -13.13 0.05
CA LYS A 61 1.72 -12.19 -0.83
C LYS A 61 1.62 -10.82 -0.15
N SER A 62 2.76 -10.16 0.05
CA SER A 62 2.78 -8.79 0.57
C SER A 62 2.55 -7.82 -0.58
N GLU A 63 1.31 -7.34 -0.76
CA GLU A 63 1.03 -6.25 -1.69
C GLU A 63 1.53 -4.93 -1.07
N ILE A 64 2.48 -4.26 -1.74
CA ILE A 64 3.00 -2.97 -1.31
C ILE A 64 2.34 -1.91 -2.18
N LEU A 65 1.54 -1.04 -1.56
CA LEU A 65 0.87 0.06 -2.23
C LEU A 65 1.70 1.34 -2.06
N LEU A 66 2.11 1.93 -3.18
CA LEU A 66 2.95 3.12 -3.22
C LEU A 66 2.15 4.31 -3.75
N LEU A 67 2.33 5.48 -3.14
CA LEU A 67 1.86 6.74 -3.70
C LEU A 67 2.97 7.32 -4.61
N PRO A 68 2.66 7.73 -5.85
CA PRO A 68 3.59 8.43 -6.73
C PRO A 68 3.89 9.86 -6.27
#